data_AF-X1K1N6-F1
#
_entry.id   AF-X1K1N6-F1
#
_cell.length_a   1.000
_cell.length_b   1.000
_cell.length_c   1.000
_cell.angle_alpha   90.00
_cell.angle_beta   90.00
_cell.angle_gamma   90.00
#
_symmetry.space_group_name_H-M   'P 1'
#
loop_
_entity.id
_entity.type
_entity.pdbx_description
1 polymer ?
#
loop_
_entity_poly.entity_id
_entity_poly.type
_entity_poly.pdbx_seq_one_letter_code
_entity_poly.pdbx_strand_id
1 'polypeptide(L)' 'MSSILIKNIKEIVTMDSERTRLKSCSLLIKDNKINKIACDIKFPAHLPEQPLQIRSHYSK' A
#
# COMPACT_ATOMS: atom_id res chain seq x y z
N MET A 1 -3.76 1.59 -11.26
CA MET A 1 -4.60 2.21 -10.20
C MET A 1 -3.69 2.85 -9.17
N SER A 2 -4.05 4.04 -8.70
CA SER A 2 -3.27 4.76 -7.69
C SER A 2 -3.64 4.31 -6.29
N SER A 3 -2.64 4.20 -5.42
CA SER A 3 -2.81 3.80 -4.03
C SER A 3 -1.92 4.64 -3.14
N ILE A 4 -2.43 5.01 -1.97
CA ILE A 4 -1.68 5.70 -0.94
C ILE A 4 -1.68 4.80 0.30
N LEU A 5 -0.49 4.51 0.83
CA LEU A 5 -0.32 3.84 2.10
C LEU A 5 0.34 4.79 3.09
N ILE A 6 -0.35 5.08 4.18
CA ILE A 6 0.20 5.81 5.31
C ILE A 6 0.50 4.79 6.41
N LYS A 7 1.79 4.60 6.72
CA LYS A 7 2.26 3.60 7.71
C LYS A 7 2.48 4.22 9.08
N ASN A 8 2.35 3.38 10.11
CA ASN A 8 2.77 3.68 11.49
C ASN A 8 2.16 4.97 12.05
N ILE A 9 0.88 5.21 11.76
CA ILE A 9 0.14 6.34 12.31
C ILE A 9 -0.02 6.12 13.81
N LYS A 10 0.43 7.11 14.61
CA LYS A 10 0.34 7.07 16.07
C LYS A 10 -1.10 6.87 16.54
N GLU A 11 -2.03 7.64 15.98
CA GLU A 11 -3.47 7.56 16.28
C GLU A 11 -4.30 7.99 15.06
N ILE A 12 -5.32 7.21 14.73
CA ILE A 12 -6.36 7.54 13.75
C ILE A 12 -7.65 7.75 14.56
N VAL A 13 -8.22 8.94 14.47
CA VAL A 13 -9.55 9.23 15.02
C VAL A 13 -10.56 9.07 13.90
N THR A 14 -11.44 8.07 13.99
CA THR A 14 -12.57 7.92 13.06
C THR A 14 -13.66 8.90 13.44
N MET A 15 -14.43 9.33 12.46
CA MET A 15 -15.61 10.18 12.66
C MET A 15 -16.89 9.34 12.56
N ASP A 16 -16.82 8.08 13.01
CA ASP A 16 -18.01 7.25 13.21
C ASP A 16 -18.80 7.73 14.45
N SER A 17 -19.95 7.10 14.71
CA SER A 17 -20.81 7.45 15.84
C SER A 17 -20.13 7.32 17.21
N GLU A 18 -19.11 6.46 17.30
CA GLU A 18 -18.39 6.17 18.54
C GLU A 18 -17.08 6.98 18.66
N ARG A 19 -16.69 7.71 17.60
CA ARG A 19 -15.40 8.40 17.47
C ARG A 19 -14.22 7.49 17.80
N THR A 20 -14.24 6.28 17.22
CA THR A 20 -13.22 5.24 17.49
C THR A 20 -11.80 5.79 17.30
N ARG A 21 -10.92 5.48 18.25
CA ARG A 21 -9.50 5.83 18.18
C ARG A 21 -8.64 4.60 17.99
N LEU A 22 -8.01 4.49 16.83
CA LEU A 22 -7.16 3.37 16.47
C LEU A 22 -5.69 3.77 16.61
N LYS A 23 -4.96 3.12 17.52
CA LYS A 23 -3.55 3.43 17.80
C LYS A 23 -2.61 2.52 17.01
N SER A 24 -1.44 3.04 16.66
CA SER A 24 -0.37 2.29 15.98
C SER A 24 -0.85 1.54 14.72
N CYS A 25 -1.67 2.21 13.92
CA CYS A 25 -2.30 1.65 12.72
C CYS A 25 -1.75 2.25 11.43
N SER A 26 -2.03 1.58 10.33
CA SER A 26 -1.77 2.04 8.96
C SER A 26 -3.09 2.19 8.20
N LEU A 27 -3.11 3.09 7.23
CA LEU A 27 -4.28 3.38 6.38
C LEU A 27 -3.91 3.16 4.91
N LEU A 28 -4.64 2.26 4.24
CA LEU A 28 -4.55 2.04 2.80
C LEU A 28 -5.74 2.68 2.09
N ILE A 29 -5.43 3.59 1.18
CA ILE A 29 -6.39 4.25 0.27
C ILE A 29 -6.14 3.69 -1.12
N LYS A 30 -7.20 3.22 -1.78
CA LYS A 30 -7.18 2.84 -3.20
C LYS A 30 -8.13 3.75 -3.96
N ASP A 31 -7.64 4.33 -5.04
CA ASP A 31 -8.34 5.36 -5.80
C ASP A 31 -8.78 6.52 -4.87
N ASN A 32 -10.06 6.58 -4.52
CA ASN A 32 -10.63 7.59 -3.62
C ASN A 32 -11.35 7.01 -2.40
N LYS A 33 -11.12 5.74 -2.06
CA LYS A 33 -11.78 5.04 -0.95
C LYS A 33 -10.78 4.49 0.06
N ILE A 34 -11.17 4.54 1.34
CA ILE A 34 -10.48 3.80 2.39
C ILE A 34 -10.68 2.31 2.09
N ASN A 35 -9.58 1.61 1.78
CA ASN A 35 -9.60 0.19 1.48
C ASN A 35 -9.36 -0.66 2.73
N LYS A 36 -8.46 -0.23 3.62
CA LYS A 36 -8.12 -0.97 4.84
C LYS A 36 -7.52 -0.06 5.91
N ILE A 37 -7.86 -0.34 7.17
CA ILE A 37 -7.16 0.17 8.35
C ILE A 37 -6.71 -1.05 9.17
N ALA A 38 -5.43 -1.15 9.47
CA ALA A 38 -4.87 -2.26 10.26
C ALA A 38 -3.49 -1.90 10.81
N CYS A 39 -3.06 -2.54 11.92
CA CYS A 39 -1.73 -2.33 12.51
C CYS A 39 -0.60 -2.58 11.50
N ASP A 40 -0.66 -3.70 10.78
CA ASP A 40 0.30 -4.04 9.73
C ASP A 40 -0.42 -4.20 8.39
N ILE A 41 0.05 -3.46 7.38
CA ILE A 41 -0.41 -3.57 6.00
C ILE A 41 0.82 -3.88 5.13
N LYS A 42 0.91 -5.14 4.72
CA LYS A 42 1.82 -5.57 3.65
C LYS A 42 1.28 -5.06 2.32
N PHE A 43 1.96 -4.08 1.77
CA PHE A 43 1.65 -3.52 0.45
C PHE A 43 2.88 -3.70 -0.45
N PRO A 44 2.82 -4.56 -1.47
CA PRO A 44 3.94 -4.72 -2.39
C PRO A 44 4.09 -3.40 -3.14
N ALA A 45 5.23 -2.74 -2.97
CA ALA A 45 5.62 -1.70 -3.90
C ALA A 45 5.75 -2.36 -5.27
N HIS A 46 5.04 -1.85 -6.27
CA HIS A 46 5.23 -2.30 -7.63
C HIS A 46 6.63 -1.82 -8.04
N LEU A 47 7.65 -2.67 -7.82
CA LEU A 47 8.86 -2.58 -8.62
C LEU A 47 8.40 -2.85 -10.06
N PRO A 48 8.67 -1.95 -11.03
CA PRO A 48 8.27 -2.21 -12.41
C PRO A 48 8.82 -3.57 -12.82
N GLU A 49 7.94 -4.45 -13.26
CA GLU A 49 8.31 -5.79 -13.68
C GLU A 49 9.16 -5.72 -14.96
N GLN A 50 10.31 -6.42 -14.87
CA GLN A 50 11.19 -6.94 -15.93
C GLN A 50 12.42 -6.09 -16.33
N PRO A 51 13.65 -6.57 -16.06
CA PRO A 51 14.81 -6.23 -16.87
C PRO A 51 14.63 -6.79 -18.29
N LEU A 52 15.00 -5.99 -19.29
CA LEU A 52 15.06 -6.37 -20.70
C LEU A 52 15.73 -7.74 -20.89
N GLN A 53 15.03 -8.71 -21.49
CA GLN A 53 15.67 -9.91 -22.01
C GLN A 53 16.57 -9.53 -23.18
N ILE A 54 17.86 -9.36 -22.94
CA ILE A 54 18.85 -9.30 -24.03
C ILE A 54 19.00 -10.72 -24.57
N ARG A 55 18.32 -11.03 -25.68
CA ARG A 55 18.61 -12.24 -26.45
C ARG A 55 19.94 -12.02 -27.18
N SER A 56 21.03 -12.61 -26.71
CA SER A 56 22.19 -12.84 -27.57
C SER A 56 21.98 -14.15 -28.33
N HIS A 57 21.59 -14.05 -29.59
CA HIS A 57 21.75 -15.14 -30.53
C HIS A 57 23.23 -15.16 -30.96
N TYR A 58 24.06 -15.91 -30.24
CA TYR A 58 25.31 -16.40 -30.81
C TYR A 58 25.02 -17.72 -31.51
N SER A 59 24.94 -17.66 -32.85
CA SER A 59 25.08 -18.86 -33.70
C SER A 59 26.54 -19.29 -33.68
N LYS A 60 26.80 -20.56 -33.39
CA LYS A 60 28.00 -21.25 -33.88
C LYS A 60 27.67 -21.93 -35.20
#